data_AF-A0A1D1ZSI1-F1
#
_entry.id   AF-A0A1D1ZSI1-F1
#
_cell.length_a   1.000
_cell.length_b   1.000
_cell.length_c   1.000
_cell.angle_alpha   90.00
_cell.angle_beta   90.00
_cell.angle_gamma   90.00
#
_symmetry.space_group_name_H-M   'P 1'
#
loop_
_entity.id
_entity.type
_entity.pdbx_description
1 polymer ?
#
loop_
_entity_poly.entity_id
_entity_poly.type
_entity_poly.pdbx_seq_one_letter_code
_entity_poly.pdbx_strand_id
1 'polypeptide(L)'
;MLVQHCREYSTLMLLQVFTLSIKADLENIESISLPEDSSYTLTVKDSAGDDQREGVVVSRLEEQELSGSRGTAHFALKWSRDARHEASLSLQHIKGVTRALTAADAGKFVPIVAFECRGLDPIAWQPQDGFVIRAPSGMVWEDVDLSSGEWAEYDEKSGEAVSVMELEWRFDTYRPKK
;
A
#
# COMPACT_ATOMS: atom_id res chain seq x y z
N MET A 1 15.30 -32.06 -16.57
CA MET A 1 15.49 -31.00 -15.55
C MET A 1 15.07 -29.60 -16.02
N LEU A 2 15.30 -29.20 -17.28
CA LEU A 2 14.90 -27.86 -17.78
C LEU A 2 13.37 -27.63 -17.91
N VAL A 3 12.58 -28.69 -18.13
CA VAL A 3 11.13 -28.56 -18.39
C VAL A 3 10.29 -28.35 -17.12
N GLN A 4 10.77 -28.83 -15.96
CA GLN A 4 10.09 -28.61 -14.67
C GLN A 4 10.30 -27.18 -14.15
N HIS A 5 11.51 -26.64 -14.29
CA HIS A 5 11.80 -25.24 -13.97
C HIS A 5 10.93 -24.27 -14.79
N CYS A 6 10.75 -24.53 -16.09
CA CYS A 6 9.96 -23.67 -16.95
C CYS A 6 8.45 -23.62 -16.58
N ARG A 7 7.90 -24.67 -15.96
CA ARG A 7 6.50 -24.71 -15.51
C ARG A 7 6.26 -24.01 -14.17
N GLU A 8 7.21 -24.07 -13.24
CA GLU A 8 7.10 -23.34 -11.95
C GLU A 8 7.22 -21.82 -12.17
N TYR A 9 8.19 -21.36 -12.97
CA TYR A 9 8.37 -19.95 -13.32
C TYR A 9 7.15 -19.33 -14.05
N SER A 10 6.43 -20.12 -14.86
CA SER A 10 5.23 -19.68 -15.59
C SER A 10 4.08 -19.25 -14.67
N THR A 11 4.02 -19.75 -13.44
CA THR A 11 2.98 -19.40 -12.46
C THR A 11 3.40 -18.24 -11.56
N LEU A 12 4.71 -18.03 -11.42
CA LEU A 12 5.33 -17.04 -10.52
C LEU A 12 5.40 -15.62 -11.12
N MET A 13 5.19 -15.48 -12.43
CA MET A 13 5.00 -14.17 -13.11
C MET A 13 3.53 -13.82 -13.34
N LEU A 14 2.61 -14.53 -12.68
CA LEU A 14 1.20 -14.16 -12.73
C LEU A 14 1.01 -12.81 -12.07
N LEU A 15 0.10 -12.05 -12.66
CA LEU A 15 -0.34 -10.80 -12.09
C LEU A 15 -1.02 -11.08 -10.74
N GLN A 16 -0.48 -10.47 -9.69
CA GLN A 16 -1.07 -10.51 -8.36
C GLN A 16 -1.49 -9.10 -7.96
N VAL A 17 -2.60 -8.99 -7.25
CA VAL A 17 -3.04 -7.72 -6.68
C VAL A 17 -3.03 -7.88 -5.17
N PHE A 18 -2.32 -6.99 -4.48
CA PHE A 18 -2.29 -6.92 -3.02
C PHE A 18 -2.99 -5.65 -2.57
N THR A 19 -3.81 -5.71 -1.54
CA THR A 19 -4.34 -4.52 -0.86
C THR A 19 -3.55 -4.25 0.40
N LEU A 20 -3.15 -3.00 0.62
CA LEU A 20 -2.73 -2.53 1.93
C LEU A 20 -3.98 -2.06 2.68
N SER A 21 -4.26 -2.73 3.79
CA SER A 21 -5.33 -2.35 4.70
C SER A 21 -4.76 -1.78 5.99
N ILE A 22 -5.39 -0.73 6.51
CA ILE A 22 -5.06 -0.15 7.82
C ILE A 22 -6.22 -0.35 8.79
N LYS A 23 -5.89 -0.39 10.07
CA LYS A 23 -6.80 -0.40 11.21
C LYS A 23 -6.23 0.56 12.25
N ALA A 24 -7.09 1.33 12.91
CA ALA A 24 -6.71 2.16 14.03
C ALA A 24 -7.91 2.36 14.96
N ASP A 25 -7.63 2.77 16.19
CA ASP A 25 -8.61 3.30 17.11
C ASP A 25 -8.76 4.80 16.87
N LEU A 26 -10.02 5.24 16.78
CA LEU A 26 -10.38 6.59 16.36
C LEU A 26 -11.19 7.29 17.46
N GLU A 27 -10.73 8.44 17.91
CA GLU A 27 -11.47 9.31 18.82
C GLU A 27 -11.78 10.64 18.13
N ASN A 28 -13.08 10.97 18.03
CA ASN A 28 -13.57 12.21 17.43
C ASN A 28 -13.06 12.50 16.00
N ILE A 29 -12.75 11.43 15.24
CA ILE A 29 -12.33 11.49 13.83
C ILE A 29 -13.46 10.99 12.93
N GLU A 30 -13.72 11.73 11.85
CA GLU A 30 -14.64 11.34 10.78
C GLU A 30 -13.96 10.35 9.82
N SER A 31 -12.75 10.68 9.35
CA SER A 31 -12.01 9.84 8.41
C SER A 31 -10.50 10.05 8.41
N ILE A 32 -9.79 9.00 8.01
CA ILE A 32 -8.35 8.99 7.71
C ILE A 32 -8.16 8.49 6.27
N SER A 33 -7.37 9.21 5.50
CA SER A 33 -7.04 8.85 4.12
C SER A 33 -5.61 9.21 3.75
N LEU A 34 -5.08 8.57 2.70
CA LEU A 34 -3.90 9.03 2.00
C LEU A 34 -4.35 9.61 0.64
N PRO A 35 -3.80 10.75 0.21
CA PRO A 35 -3.95 11.26 -1.15
C PRO A 35 -3.61 10.23 -2.24
N GLU A 36 -4.18 10.42 -3.44
CA GLU A 36 -3.99 9.50 -4.57
C GLU A 36 -2.54 9.48 -5.11
N ASP A 37 -1.81 10.58 -4.89
CA ASP A 37 -0.42 10.80 -5.27
C ASP A 37 0.59 10.50 -4.16
N SER A 38 0.14 9.99 -3.01
CA SER A 38 1.00 9.57 -1.91
C SER A 38 2.04 8.54 -2.32
N SER A 39 3.19 8.60 -1.65
CA SER A 39 4.27 7.64 -1.76
C SER A 39 4.13 6.56 -0.68
N TYR A 40 4.53 5.33 -1.01
CA TYR A 40 4.49 4.20 -0.10
C TYR A 40 5.89 3.59 0.02
N THR A 41 6.43 3.54 1.23
CA THR A 41 7.72 2.92 1.52
C THR A 41 7.50 1.46 1.93
N LEU A 42 8.01 0.55 1.11
CA LEU A 42 7.75 -0.89 1.18
C LEU A 42 9.03 -1.68 1.36
N THR A 43 8.90 -2.83 2.02
CA THR A 43 9.80 -3.96 1.82
C THR A 43 9.13 -4.92 0.84
N VAL A 44 9.82 -5.26 -0.24
CA VAL A 44 9.36 -6.18 -1.29
C VAL A 44 10.22 -7.42 -1.33
N LYS A 45 9.62 -8.57 -1.65
CA LYS A 45 10.27 -9.87 -1.77
C LYS A 45 10.12 -10.42 -3.18
N ASP A 46 11.11 -11.13 -3.68
CA ASP A 46 10.99 -11.95 -4.90
C ASP A 46 9.91 -13.04 -4.70
N SER A 47 8.87 -13.04 -5.52
CA SER A 47 7.80 -14.04 -5.46
C SER A 47 8.31 -15.47 -5.70
N ALA A 48 9.43 -15.63 -6.40
CA ALA A 48 10.03 -16.92 -6.76
C ALA A 48 11.23 -17.32 -5.89
N GLY A 49 11.67 -16.43 -4.99
CA GLY A 49 12.94 -16.57 -4.29
C GLY A 49 12.89 -16.09 -2.85
N ASP A 50 14.07 -15.88 -2.28
CA ASP A 50 14.24 -15.36 -0.92
C ASP A 50 14.84 -13.95 -0.90
N ASP A 51 15.13 -13.39 -2.07
CA ASP A 51 15.65 -12.03 -2.21
C ASP A 51 14.61 -11.03 -1.71
N GLN A 52 15.08 -10.01 -0.98
CA GLN A 52 14.25 -8.92 -0.48
C GLN A 52 14.93 -7.59 -0.73
N ARG A 53 14.13 -6.53 -0.85
CA ARG A 53 14.60 -5.15 -0.89
C ARG A 53 13.74 -4.29 0.02
N GLU A 54 14.39 -3.69 1.00
CA GLU A 54 13.79 -2.74 1.94
C GLU A 54 13.89 -1.30 1.40
N GLY A 55 13.01 -0.42 1.86
CA GLY A 55 13.05 1.00 1.52
C GLY A 55 12.68 1.32 0.08
N VAL A 56 11.89 0.45 -0.56
CA VAL A 56 11.34 0.72 -1.90
C VAL A 56 10.26 1.77 -1.78
N VAL A 57 10.50 2.95 -2.31
CA VAL A 57 9.49 4.01 -2.41
C VAL A 57 8.75 3.83 -3.73
N VAL A 58 7.42 3.84 -3.68
CA VAL A 58 6.57 3.80 -4.87
C VAL A 58 5.53 4.90 -4.80
N SER A 59 5.41 5.68 -5.86
CA SER A 59 4.36 6.69 -6.04
C SER A 59 3.70 6.51 -7.41
N ARG A 60 2.42 6.89 -7.51
CA ARG A 60 1.71 6.94 -8.80
C ARG A 60 2.27 7.99 -9.76
N LEU A 61 3.03 8.95 -9.24
CA LEU A 61 3.70 9.98 -10.04
C LEU A 61 4.98 9.47 -10.72
N GLU A 62 5.49 8.31 -10.30
CA GLU A 62 6.64 7.69 -10.94
C GLU A 62 6.19 6.71 -12.03
N GLU A 63 6.89 6.71 -13.16
CA GLU A 63 6.63 5.80 -14.26
C GLU A 63 7.96 5.35 -14.87
N GLN A 64 8.14 4.03 -14.97
CA GLN A 64 9.34 3.37 -15.46
C GLN A 64 8.97 2.44 -16.61
N GLU A 65 9.69 2.56 -17.73
CA GLU A 65 9.55 1.69 -18.89
C GLU A 65 10.05 0.28 -18.58
N LEU A 66 9.22 -0.74 -18.83
CA LEU A 66 9.58 -2.12 -18.56
C LEU A 66 10.34 -2.75 -19.72
N SER A 67 11.51 -3.32 -19.41
CA SER A 67 12.38 -3.95 -20.39
C SER A 67 11.72 -5.15 -21.09
N GLY A 68 11.73 -5.14 -22.42
CA GLY A 68 11.15 -6.21 -23.23
C GLY A 68 9.61 -6.18 -23.34
N SER A 69 8.96 -5.11 -22.86
CA SER A 69 7.52 -4.88 -23.03
C SER A 69 7.24 -3.47 -23.57
N ARG A 70 5.97 -3.15 -23.83
CA ARG A 70 5.49 -1.77 -24.13
C ARG A 70 4.76 -1.15 -22.95
N GLY A 71 4.81 -1.79 -21.78
CA GLY A 71 4.13 -1.34 -20.58
C GLY A 71 5.07 -0.59 -19.66
N THR A 72 4.47 0.20 -18.78
CA THR A 72 5.15 0.93 -17.72
C THR A 72 4.68 0.44 -16.36
N ALA A 73 5.47 0.73 -15.33
CA ALA A 73 5.11 0.50 -13.94
C ALA A 73 5.57 1.65 -13.06
N HIS A 74 5.03 1.77 -11.86
CA HIS A 74 5.48 2.81 -10.92
C HIS A 74 6.82 2.46 -10.28
N PHE A 75 7.16 1.17 -10.24
CA PHE A 75 8.45 0.70 -9.79
C PHE A 75 8.83 -0.59 -10.51
N ALA A 76 10.11 -0.72 -10.89
CA ALA A 76 10.65 -1.89 -11.56
C ALA A 76 12.02 -2.27 -10.98
N LEU A 77 12.31 -3.57 -10.90
CA LEU A 77 13.62 -4.06 -10.46
C LEU A 77 13.94 -5.42 -11.08
N LYS A 78 15.24 -5.75 -11.16
CA LYS A 78 15.72 -7.09 -11.54
C LYS A 78 16.30 -7.80 -10.34
N TRP A 79 15.77 -8.97 -10.03
CA TRP A 79 16.30 -9.83 -8.97
C TRP A 79 17.61 -10.49 -9.39
N SER A 80 18.41 -10.93 -8.42
CA SER A 80 19.74 -11.49 -8.70
C SER A 80 19.67 -12.82 -9.47
N ARG A 81 18.64 -13.64 -9.19
CA ARG A 81 18.44 -14.96 -9.80
C ARG A 81 17.75 -14.93 -11.15
N ASP A 82 16.95 -13.90 -11.42
CA ASP A 82 16.23 -13.74 -12.69
C ASP A 82 16.56 -12.40 -13.35
N ALA A 83 17.77 -12.31 -13.91
CA ALA A 83 18.21 -11.13 -14.64
C ALA A 83 17.48 -10.94 -15.99
N ARG A 84 16.69 -11.93 -16.44
CA ARG A 84 16.00 -11.89 -17.73
C ARG A 84 14.65 -11.20 -17.64
N HIS A 85 13.98 -11.31 -16.50
CA HIS A 85 12.66 -10.76 -16.28
C HIS A 85 12.69 -9.68 -15.22
N GLU A 86 12.03 -8.57 -15.52
CA GLU A 86 11.92 -7.44 -14.61
C GLU A 86 10.66 -7.60 -13.77
N ALA A 87 10.83 -7.57 -12.46
CA ALA A 87 9.72 -7.52 -11.52
C ALA A 87 9.18 -6.09 -11.47
N SER A 88 7.88 -5.94 -11.31
CA SER A 88 7.21 -4.64 -11.41
C SER A 88 6.10 -4.49 -10.38
N LEU A 89 5.84 -3.25 -9.99
CA LEU A 89 4.79 -2.85 -9.08
C LEU A 89 4.10 -1.58 -9.60
N SER A 90 2.77 -1.59 -9.66
CA SER A 90 1.95 -0.42 -9.99
C SER A 90 0.85 -0.22 -8.96
N LEU A 91 0.71 1.01 -8.46
CA LEU A 91 -0.40 1.39 -7.58
C LEU A 91 -1.72 1.40 -8.33
N GLN A 92 -2.77 0.95 -7.66
CA GLN A 92 -4.12 0.97 -8.16
C GLN A 92 -5.11 1.40 -7.09
N HIS A 93 -6.14 2.12 -7.54
CA HIS A 93 -7.35 2.33 -6.78
C HIS A 93 -8.44 1.39 -7.30
N ILE A 94 -8.96 0.51 -6.45
CA ILE A 94 -9.98 -0.46 -6.81
C ILE A 94 -11.33 0.08 -6.33
N LYS A 95 -12.14 0.53 -7.30
CA LYS A 95 -13.46 1.11 -7.03
C LYS A 95 -14.32 0.19 -6.16
N GLY A 96 -14.81 0.73 -5.04
CA GLY A 96 -15.65 0.00 -4.08
C GLY A 96 -14.89 -0.92 -3.12
N VAL A 97 -13.55 -0.93 -3.20
CA VAL A 97 -12.68 -1.74 -2.32
C VAL A 97 -11.73 -0.82 -1.55
N THR A 98 -10.89 -0.07 -2.25
CA THR A 98 -9.97 0.89 -1.63
C THR A 98 -10.73 2.18 -1.28
N ARG A 99 -10.57 2.66 -0.04
CA ARG A 99 -11.23 3.87 0.46
C ARG A 99 -10.60 4.36 1.76
N ALA A 100 -10.97 5.55 2.20
CA ALA A 100 -10.65 6.06 3.53
C ALA A 100 -11.18 5.14 4.65
N LEU A 101 -10.45 5.08 5.76
CA LEU A 101 -10.92 4.54 7.04
C LEU A 101 -11.86 5.56 7.68
N THR A 102 -13.05 5.15 8.11
CA THR A 102 -14.04 6.06 8.71
C THR A 102 -14.32 5.71 10.17
N ALA A 103 -14.99 6.60 10.90
CA ALA A 103 -15.44 6.33 12.27
C ALA A 103 -16.19 4.99 12.44
N ALA A 104 -17.00 4.58 11.44
CA ALA A 104 -17.76 3.33 11.47
C ALA A 104 -16.88 2.06 11.32
N ASP A 105 -15.64 2.25 10.90
CA ASP A 105 -14.64 1.22 10.69
C ASP A 105 -13.61 1.13 11.82
N ALA A 106 -13.72 1.96 12.87
CA ALA A 106 -12.81 1.92 14.01
C ALA A 106 -12.62 0.47 14.52
N GLY A 107 -11.36 0.07 14.71
CA GLY A 107 -10.99 -1.29 15.07
C GLY A 107 -11.16 -2.35 13.97
N LYS A 108 -11.42 -1.97 12.71
CA LYS A 108 -11.51 -2.89 11.55
C LYS A 108 -10.50 -2.53 10.47
N PHE A 109 -10.00 -3.55 9.76
CA PHE A 109 -9.13 -3.36 8.61
C PHE A 109 -9.92 -2.84 7.40
N VAL A 110 -9.47 -1.73 6.83
CA VAL A 110 -10.00 -1.12 5.61
C VAL A 110 -8.89 -1.04 4.56
N PRO A 111 -9.09 -1.59 3.34
CA PRO A 111 -8.17 -1.38 2.22
C PRO A 111 -8.11 0.10 1.83
N ILE A 112 -6.91 0.69 1.81
CA ILE A 112 -6.70 2.09 1.43
C ILE A 112 -6.09 2.24 0.05
N VAL A 113 -5.30 1.25 -0.38
CA VAL A 113 -4.65 1.22 -1.69
C VAL A 113 -4.43 -0.23 -2.14
N ALA A 114 -4.22 -0.43 -3.43
CA ALA A 114 -3.81 -1.72 -3.99
C ALA A 114 -2.53 -1.60 -4.82
N PHE A 115 -1.82 -2.72 -4.93
CA PHE A 115 -0.59 -2.88 -5.70
C PHE A 115 -0.78 -4.03 -6.67
N GLU A 116 -0.70 -3.73 -7.96
CA GLU A 116 -0.59 -4.72 -9.02
C GLU A 116 0.90 -5.09 -9.17
N CYS A 117 1.23 -6.34 -8.86
CA CYS A 117 2.60 -6.83 -8.79
C CYS A 117 2.84 -7.98 -9.76
N ARG A 118 4.06 -8.03 -10.30
CA ARG A 118 4.59 -9.16 -11.10
C ARG A 118 6.00 -9.47 -10.64
N GLY A 119 6.24 -10.72 -10.22
CA GLY A 119 7.57 -11.18 -9.80
C GLY A 119 8.11 -10.51 -8.52
N LEU A 120 7.27 -9.78 -7.78
CA LEU A 120 7.56 -9.32 -6.43
C LEU A 120 6.28 -9.30 -5.60
N ASP A 121 6.42 -9.44 -4.28
CA ASP A 121 5.33 -9.35 -3.32
C ASP A 121 5.68 -8.28 -2.26
N PRO A 122 4.78 -7.33 -1.93
CA PRO A 122 4.98 -6.44 -0.79
C PRO A 122 4.80 -7.23 0.51
N ILE A 123 5.78 -7.17 1.40
CA ILE A 123 5.80 -7.93 2.65
C ILE A 123 5.83 -7.06 3.90
N ALA A 124 6.27 -5.80 3.78
CA ALA A 124 6.15 -4.83 4.85
C ALA A 124 5.89 -3.42 4.31
N TRP A 125 5.21 -2.61 5.12
CA TRP A 125 4.99 -1.20 4.88
C TRP A 125 5.51 -0.39 6.06
N GLN A 126 6.11 0.75 5.75
CA GLN A 126 6.58 1.73 6.72
C GLN A 126 5.67 2.95 6.60
N PRO A 127 4.67 3.12 7.50
CA PRO A 127 3.88 4.34 7.54
C PRO A 127 4.77 5.55 7.82
N GLN A 128 4.42 6.68 7.22
CA GLN A 128 5.14 7.95 7.31
C GLN A 128 4.11 9.09 7.47
N ASP A 129 4.48 10.29 7.02
CA ASP A 129 3.60 11.44 6.84
C ASP A 129 2.67 11.31 5.62
N GLY A 130 1.95 12.39 5.31
CA GLY A 130 1.02 12.46 4.19
C GLY A 130 -0.42 12.06 4.49
N PHE A 131 -0.77 11.64 5.71
CA PHE A 131 -2.16 11.33 6.04
C PHE A 131 -3.02 12.61 6.10
N VAL A 132 -4.25 12.49 5.61
CA VAL A 132 -5.29 13.51 5.76
C VAL A 132 -6.34 12.99 6.73
N ILE A 133 -6.50 13.70 7.84
CA ILE A 133 -7.45 13.40 8.91
C ILE A 133 -8.53 14.47 8.90
N ARG A 134 -9.80 14.05 8.99
CA ARG A 134 -10.95 14.95 9.09
C ARG A 134 -11.71 14.67 10.39
N ALA A 135 -12.07 15.73 11.11
CA ALA A 135 -12.98 15.65 12.25
C ALA A 135 -14.43 15.96 11.83
N PRO A 136 -15.45 15.47 12.57
CA PRO A 136 -16.85 15.78 12.30
C PRO A 136 -17.19 17.27 12.30
N SER A 137 -16.38 18.11 12.95
CA SER A 137 -16.52 19.59 12.94
C SER A 137 -16.16 20.22 11.59
N GLY A 138 -15.59 19.45 10.67
CA GLY A 138 -15.01 19.93 9.42
C GLY A 138 -13.61 20.52 9.58
N MET A 139 -12.92 20.30 10.70
CA MET A 139 -11.48 20.51 10.81
C MET A 139 -10.74 19.43 10.02
N VAL A 140 -9.64 19.82 9.36
CA VAL A 140 -8.84 18.95 8.50
C VAL A 140 -7.37 19.17 8.87
N TRP A 141 -6.67 18.07 9.11
CA TRP A 141 -5.22 18.05 9.26
C TRP A 141 -4.65 17.32 8.05
N GLU A 142 -3.73 17.98 7.36
CA GLU A 142 -3.00 17.46 6.21
C GLU A 142 -1.57 17.14 6.64
N ASP A 143 -0.92 16.25 5.90
CA ASP A 143 0.48 15.86 6.14
C ASP A 143 0.72 15.32 7.56
N VAL A 144 -0.26 14.59 8.10
CA VAL A 144 -0.15 13.98 9.43
C VAL A 144 0.81 12.80 9.38
N ASP A 145 1.77 12.78 10.30
CA ASP A 145 2.72 11.69 10.52
C ASP A 145 2.13 10.62 11.46
N LEU A 146 2.03 9.38 10.95
CA LEU A 146 1.65 8.19 11.72
C LEU A 146 2.77 7.13 11.76
N SER A 147 4.03 7.53 11.56
CA SER A 147 5.19 6.63 11.61
C SER A 147 5.40 5.95 12.98
N SER A 148 4.97 6.61 14.07
CA SER A 148 4.94 6.04 15.43
C SER A 148 3.74 5.13 15.68
N GLY A 149 2.74 5.16 14.80
CA GLY A 149 1.46 4.50 14.93
C GLY A 149 0.40 5.25 15.74
N GLU A 150 0.71 6.46 16.22
CA GLU A 150 -0.16 7.27 17.08
C GLU A 150 -0.08 8.75 16.71
N TRP A 151 -1.21 9.45 16.79
CA TRP A 151 -1.32 10.89 16.62
C TRP A 151 -2.50 11.42 17.44
N ALA A 152 -2.35 12.60 18.04
CA ALA A 152 -3.43 13.27 18.75
C ALA A 152 -3.31 14.78 18.58
N GLU A 153 -4.46 15.46 18.56
CA GLU A 153 -4.54 16.91 18.48
C GLU A 153 -5.83 17.43 19.13
N TYR A 154 -6.04 18.75 19.12
CA TYR A 154 -7.24 19.38 19.65
C TYR A 154 -8.06 20.03 18.54
N ASP A 155 -9.34 19.69 18.46
CA ASP A 155 -10.29 20.31 17.53
C ASP A 155 -10.90 21.56 18.18
N GLU A 156 -10.36 22.73 17.85
CA GLU A 156 -10.86 24.00 18.38
C GLU A 156 -12.31 24.31 18.00
N LYS A 157 -12.85 23.70 16.94
CA LYS A 157 -14.23 23.95 16.51
C LYS A 157 -15.25 23.18 17.35
N SER A 158 -14.93 21.95 17.74
CA SER A 158 -15.78 21.14 18.62
C SER A 158 -15.46 21.34 20.10
N GLY A 159 -14.22 21.75 20.43
CA GLY A 159 -13.72 21.84 21.79
C GLY A 159 -13.35 20.48 22.38
N GLU A 160 -13.02 19.50 21.53
CA GLU A 160 -12.72 18.12 21.91
C GLU A 160 -11.32 17.70 21.46
N ALA A 161 -10.71 16.76 22.18
CA ALA A 161 -9.50 16.10 21.71
C ALA A 161 -9.84 15.13 20.57
N VAL A 162 -8.94 14.99 19.60
CA VAL A 162 -9.02 14.01 18.51
C VAL A 162 -7.78 13.12 18.56
N SER A 163 -7.94 11.83 18.27
CA SER A 163 -6.79 10.91 18.26
C SER A 163 -6.93 9.74 17.30
N VAL A 164 -5.79 9.30 16.79
CA VAL A 164 -5.55 8.04 16.08
C VAL A 164 -4.56 7.26 16.91
N MET A 165 -4.95 6.08 17.37
CA MET A 165 -4.09 5.22 18.18
C MET A 165 -4.00 3.82 17.56
N GLU A 166 -2.95 3.09 17.91
CA GLU A 166 -2.76 1.69 17.53
C GLU A 166 -2.88 1.45 16.01
N LEU A 167 -2.22 2.28 15.18
CA LEU A 167 -2.19 2.05 13.73
C LEU A 167 -1.55 0.69 13.44
N GLU A 168 -2.38 -0.22 12.93
CA GLU A 168 -1.99 -1.51 12.40
C GLU A 168 -2.19 -1.55 10.89
N TRP A 169 -1.42 -2.39 10.22
CA TRP A 169 -1.52 -2.60 8.79
C TRP A 169 -1.33 -4.06 8.42
N ARG A 170 -1.82 -4.43 7.24
CA ARG A 170 -1.54 -5.73 6.62
C ARG A 170 -1.68 -5.69 5.12
N PHE A 171 -1.03 -6.64 4.46
CA PHE A 171 -1.27 -6.97 3.06
C PHE A 171 -2.18 -8.18 2.94
N ASP A 172 -3.16 -8.09 2.05
CA ASP A 172 -4.02 -9.21 1.65
C ASP A 172 -3.97 -9.37 0.13
N THR A 173 -3.97 -10.61 -0.36
CA THR A 173 -4.16 -10.85 -1.80
C THR A 173 -5.60 -10.53 -2.19
N TYR A 174 -5.80 -9.66 -3.17
CA TYR A 174 -7.10 -9.31 -3.70
C TYR A 174 -7.42 -10.14 -4.95
N ARG A 175 -8.58 -10.80 -4.93
CA ARG A 175 -9.14 -11.51 -6.08
C ARG A 175 -10.53 -10.94 -6.39
N PRO A 176 -10.75 -10.32 -7.56
CA PRO A 176 -12.06 -9.86 -7.95
C PRO A 176 -13.07 -11.01 -7.90
N LYS A 177 -14.24 -10.79 -7.30
CA LYS A 177 -15.35 -11.74 -7.44
C LYS A 177 -15.81 -11.70 -8.90
N LYS A 178 -15.79 -12.86 -9.55
CA LYS A 178 -16.29 -13.04 -10.92
C LYS A 178 -17.79 -12.77 -11.01
#